data_AF-A0A563VQ70-F1
#
_entry.id   AF-A0A563VQ70-F1
#
_cell.length_a   1.000
_cell.length_b   1.000
_cell.length_c   1.000
_cell.angle_alpha   90.00
_cell.angle_beta   90.00
_cell.angle_gamma   90.00
#
_symmetry.space_group_name_H-M   'P 1'
#
loop_
_entity.id
_entity.type
_entity.pdbx_description
1 polymer ?
#
loop_
_entity_poly.entity_id
_entity_poly.type
_entity_poly.pdbx_seq_one_letter_code
_entity_poly.pdbx_strand_id
1 'polypeptide(L)' 'MIYQEYDNTEKLKAIENFIKWVLSDGQKIAENYDYIYLPKKITEKAETALEQIKYTKY' A
#
# COMPACT_ATOMS: atom_id res chain seq x y z
N MET A 1 -1.07 -0.79 9.91
CA MET A 1 -1.56 -2.18 9.86
C MET A 1 -2.74 -2.23 8.91
N ILE A 2 -2.68 -3.10 7.91
CA ILE A 2 -3.76 -3.33 6.94
C ILE A 2 -4.39 -4.67 7.30
N TYR A 3 -5.70 -4.81 7.16
CA TYR A 3 -6.38 -6.06 7.45
C TYR A 3 -6.08 -7.09 6.36
N GLN A 4 -5.99 -8.37 6.72
CA GLN A 4 -5.75 -9.45 5.75
C GLN A 4 -7.02 -9.79 4.95
N GLU A 5 -8.18 -9.41 5.48
CA GLU A 5 -9.50 -9.69 4.94
C GLU A 5 -10.36 -8.43 5.01
N TYR A 6 -11.17 -8.23 3.96
CA TYR A 6 -12.09 -7.12 3.84
C TYR A 6 -13.43 -7.61 3.32
N ASP A 7 -14.52 -7.24 4.02
CA ASP A 7 -15.90 -7.55 3.61
C ASP A 7 -16.38 -6.68 2.44
N ASN A 8 -15.76 -5.50 2.26
CA ASN A 8 -16.10 -4.54 1.21
C ASN A 8 -14.97 -4.46 0.17
N THR A 9 -15.29 -4.88 -1.05
CA THR A 9 -14.38 -4.93 -2.20
C THR A 9 -13.93 -3.53 -2.65
N GLU A 10 -14.79 -2.51 -2.54
CA GLU A 10 -14.45 -1.13 -2.87
C GLU A 10 -13.47 -0.54 -1.86
N LYS A 11 -13.64 -0.88 -0.58
CA LYS A 11 -12.73 -0.47 0.50
C LYS A 11 -11.34 -1.07 0.31
N LEU A 12 -11.25 -2.36 -0.02
CA LEU A 12 -9.97 -3.00 -0.32
C LEU A 12 -9.29 -2.35 -1.53
N LYS A 13 -10.01 -2.14 -2.64
CA LYS A 13 -9.46 -1.45 -3.82
C LYS A 13 -8.98 -0.04 -3.52
N ALA A 14 -9.71 0.73 -2.71
CA ALA A 14 -9.30 2.07 -2.31
C ALA A 14 -7.98 2.03 -1.51
N ILE A 15 -7.84 1.08 -0.59
CA ILE A 15 -6.63 0.88 0.21
C ILE A 15 -5.46 0.42 -0.67
N GLU A 16 -5.67 -0.53 -1.58
CA GLU A 16 -4.65 -0.98 -2.52
C GLU A 16 -4.13 0.16 -3.40
N ASN A 17 -5.05 0.95 -3.96
CA ASN A 17 -4.70 2.09 -4.81
C ASN A 17 -3.97 3.19 -4.02
N PHE A 18 -4.40 3.45 -2.79
CA PHE A 18 -3.73 4.41 -1.92
C PHE A 18 -2.31 3.97 -1.58
N ILE A 19 -2.10 2.69 -1.25
CA ILE A 19 -0.76 2.20 -0.91
C ILE A 19 0.16 2.18 -2.13
N LYS A 20 -0.34 1.77 -3.30
CA LYS A 20 0.41 1.87 -4.56
C LYS A 20 0.84 3.31 -4.85
N TRP A 21 -0.05 4.27 -4.61
CA TRP A 21 0.29 5.68 -4.74
C TRP A 21 1.33 6.14 -3.70
N VAL A 22 1.19 5.74 -2.43
CA VAL A 22 2.16 6.07 -1.37
C VAL A 22 3.56 5.52 -1.66
N LEU A 23 3.64 4.30 -2.21
CA LEU A 23 4.91 3.65 -2.56
C LEU A 23 5.56 4.22 -3.83
N SER A 24 4.81 4.99 -4.63
CA SER A 24 5.29 5.64 -5.85
C SER A 24 5.35 7.17 -5.70
N ASP A 25 4.32 7.88 -6.14
CA ASP A 25 4.27 9.35 -6.17
C ASP A 25 4.22 9.97 -4.77
N GLY A 26 3.67 9.27 -3.79
CA GLY A 26 3.64 9.72 -2.40
C GLY A 26 5.03 9.88 -1.79
N GLN A 27 6.03 9.16 -2.31
CA GLN A 27 7.41 9.34 -1.84
C GLN A 27 8.03 10.66 -2.32
N LYS A 28 7.61 11.21 -3.47
CA LYS A 28 8.08 12.53 -3.93
C LYS A 28 7.67 13.66 -2.99
N ILE A 29 6.60 13.44 -2.22
CA ILE A 29 6.13 14.37 -1.21
C ILE A 29 6.95 14.24 0.07
N ALA A 30 7.54 13.06 0.35
CA ALA A 30 8.33 12.79 1.55
C ALA A 30 9.57 13.70 1.67
N GLU A 31 10.20 14.08 0.54
CA GLU A 31 11.29 15.07 0.50
C GLU A 31 10.90 16.42 1.11
N ASN A 32 9.66 16.86 0.90
CA ASN A 32 9.18 18.15 1.44
C ASN A 32 8.93 18.11 2.95
N TYR A 33 8.96 16.92 3.56
CA TYR A 33 8.68 16.69 4.97
C TYR A 33 9.89 16.12 5.71
N ASP A 34 11.10 16.24 5.16
CA ASP A 34 12.35 15.70 5.72
C ASP A 34 12.34 14.17 5.94
N TYR A 35 11.45 13.45 5.24
CA TYR A 35 11.41 11.99 5.28
C TYR A 35 12.27 11.38 4.17
N ILE A 36 13.09 10.40 4.56
CA ILE A 36 13.93 9.63 3.63
C ILE A 36 13.08 8.67 2.81
N TYR A 37 13.41 8.53 1.53
CA TYR A 37 12.81 7.54 0.64
C TYR A 37 12.98 6.12 1.19
N LEU A 38 11.92 5.31 1.04
CA LEU A 38 12.04 3.89 1.32
C LEU A 38 12.96 3.24 0.27
N PRO A 39 13.91 2.40 0.69
CA PRO A 39 14.72 1.65 -0.25
C PRO A 39 13.84 0.76 -1.14
N LYS A 40 14.20 0.62 -2.41
CA LYS A 40 13.44 -0.18 -3.40
C LYS A 40 13.10 -1.60 -2.93
N LYS A 41 14.02 -2.23 -2.19
CA LYS A 41 13.82 -3.56 -1.61
C LYS A 41 12.66 -3.62 -0.60
N ILE A 42 12.38 -2.51 0.08
CA ILE A 42 11.29 -2.40 1.05
C ILE A 42 9.97 -2.08 0.35
N THR A 43 9.99 -1.25 -0.69
CA THR A 43 8.78 -0.99 -1.50
C THR A 43 8.32 -2.24 -2.22
N GLU A 44 9.23 -3.01 -2.82
CA GLU A 44 8.92 -4.30 -3.47
C GLU A 44 8.31 -5.31 -2.48
N LYS A 45 8.85 -5.41 -1.26
CA LYS A 45 8.27 -6.25 -0.20
C LYS A 45 6.86 -5.81 0.20
N ALA A 46 6.63 -4.50 0.26
CA ALA A 46 5.32 -3.95 0.60
C ALA A 46 4.29 -4.22 -0.52
N GLU A 47 4.69 -4.13 -1.79
CA GLU A 47 3.86 -4.51 -2.93
C GLU A 47 3.52 -6.01 -2.90
N THR A 48 4.50 -6.89 -2.69
CA THR A 48 4.24 -8.34 -2.58
C THR A 48 3.30 -8.67 -1.42
N ALA A 49 3.42 -7.98 -0.28
CA ALA A 49 2.52 -8.17 0.85
C ALA A 49 1.09 -7.69 0.54
N LEU A 50 0.96 -6.65 -0.28
CA LEU A 50 -0.34 -6.12 -0.72
C LEU A 50 -1.08 -7.15 -1.61
N GLU A 51 -0.36 -7.84 -2.49
CA GLU A 51 -0.91 -8.88 -3.37
C GLU A 51 -1.42 -10.12 -2.62
N GLN A 52 -1.01 -10.31 -1.37
CA GLN A 52 -1.44 -11.43 -0.53
C GLN A 52 -2.74 -11.17 0.24
N ILE A 53 -3.28 -9.94 0.19
CA ILE A 53 -4.53 -9.59 0.87
C ILE A 53 -5.70 -10.26 0.13
N LYS A 54 -6.55 -10.97 0.89
CA LYS A 54 -7.63 -11.77 0.32
C LYS A 54 -8.97 -11.05 0.44
N TYR A 55 -9.81 -11.26 -0.56
CA TYR A 55 -11.22 -10.89 -0.51
C TYR A 55 -11.98 -11.99 0.25
N THR A 56 -12.60 -11.62 1.37
CA THR A 56 -13.56 -12.51 2.04
C THR A 56 -14.94 -12.21 1.46
N LYS A 57 -15.40 -13.09 0.58
CA LYS A 57 -16.76 -13.05 0.03
C LYS A 57 -17.61 -13.99 0.86
N TYR A 58 -18.47 -13.43 1.72
CA TYR A 58 -19.62 -14.16 2.28
C TYR A 58 -20.70 -14.34 1.21
#